data_AF-A0A347UIG6-F1
#
_entry.id   AF-A0A347UIG6-F1
#
_cell.length_a   1.000
_cell.length_b   1.000
_cell.length_c   1.000
_cell.angle_alpha   90.00
_cell.angle_beta   90.00
_cell.angle_gamma   90.00
#
_symmetry.space_group_name_H-M   'P 1'
#
loop_
_entity.id
_entity.type
_entity.pdbx_description
1 polymer ?
#
loop_
_entity_poly.entity_id
_entity_poly.type
_entity_poly.pdbx_seq_one_letter_code
_entity_poly.pdbx_strand_id
1 'polypeptide(L)' 'MMTPNARNNDKALAAFMTRKAEIDTMLARLQALSDEHFEANPDEIHWGHVGDLADISKNLREICDRAFQEGEYAE' A
#
# COMPACT_ATOMS: atom_id res chain seq x y z
N MET A 1 -6.41 39.74 -6.55
CA MET A 1 -6.39 38.70 -7.59
C MET A 1 -5.65 37.49 -7.04
N MET A 2 -6.31 36.34 -6.88
CA MET A 2 -5.67 35.10 -6.41
C MET A 2 -4.92 34.46 -7.58
N THR A 3 -3.61 34.30 -7.48
CA THR A 3 -2.76 33.78 -8.56
C THR A 3 -3.21 32.38 -9.02
N PRO A 4 -3.16 32.09 -10.33
CA PRO A 4 -3.58 30.79 -10.89
C PRO A 4 -2.82 29.59 -10.30
N ASN A 5 -1.63 29.83 -9.76
CA ASN A 5 -0.78 28.82 -9.13
C ASN A 5 -1.40 28.22 -7.85
N ALA A 6 -2.12 29.03 -7.06
CA ALA A 6 -2.74 28.55 -5.82
C ALA A 6 -3.90 27.57 -6.08
N ARG A 7 -4.65 27.76 -7.18
CA ARG A 7 -5.75 26.87 -7.58
C ARG A 7 -5.26 25.54 -8.17
N ASN A 8 -4.12 25.53 -8.84
CA ASN A 8 -3.53 24.29 -9.36
C ASN A 8 -2.94 23.43 -8.23
N ASN A 9 -2.34 24.07 -7.22
CA ASN A 9 -1.87 23.37 -6.03
C ASN A 9 -3.04 22.75 -5.23
N ASP A 10 -4.17 23.44 -5.14
CA ASP A 10 -5.38 22.92 -4.48
C ASP A 10 -5.91 21.65 -5.17
N LYS A 11 -5.96 21.64 -6.51
CA LYS A 11 -6.34 20.44 -7.28
C LYS A 11 -5.35 19.29 -7.14
N ALA A 12 -4.05 19.59 -7.17
CA ALA A 12 -3.01 18.58 -6.98
C ALA A 12 -3.06 17.99 -5.55
N LEU A 13 -3.30 18.83 -4.54
CA LEU A 13 -3.45 18.42 -3.15
C LEU A 13 -4.69 17.54 -2.96
N ALA A 14 -5.84 17.93 -3.54
CA ALA A 14 -7.04 17.11 -3.48
C ALA A 14 -6.84 15.75 -4.17
N ALA A 15 -6.20 15.71 -5.34
CA ALA A 15 -5.87 14.47 -6.03
C ALA A 15 -4.91 13.59 -5.22
N PHE A 16 -3.92 14.20 -4.55
CA PHE A 16 -3.00 13.49 -3.65
C PHE A 16 -3.74 12.90 -2.45
N MET A 17 -4.59 13.67 -1.78
CA MET A 17 -5.38 13.20 -0.63
C MET A 17 -6.31 12.06 -1.02
N THR A 18 -6.97 12.15 -2.19
CA THR A 18 -7.79 11.06 -2.73
C THR A 18 -6.96 9.80 -2.93
N ARG A 19 -5.80 9.91 -3.60
CA ARG A 19 -4.92 8.75 -3.83
C ARG A 19 -4.38 8.16 -2.54
N LYS A 20 -4.04 8.99 -1.57
CA LYS A 20 -3.63 8.54 -0.25
C LYS A 20 -4.76 7.77 0.44
N ALA A 21 -5.98 8.30 0.45
CA ALA A 21 -7.14 7.65 1.07
C ALA A 21 -7.47 6.30 0.40
N GLU A 22 -7.30 6.19 -0.92
CA GLU A 22 -7.41 4.92 -1.65
C GLU A 22 -6.38 3.90 -1.14
N ILE A 23 -5.11 4.32 -1.00
CA ILE A 23 -4.02 3.49 -0.45
C ILE A 23 -4.29 3.09 1.00
N ASP A 24 -4.67 4.03 1.87
CA ASP A 24 -5.01 3.75 3.27
C ASP A 24 -6.14 2.71 3.38
N THR A 25 -7.13 2.79 2.51
CA THR A 25 -8.24 1.82 2.45
C THR A 25 -7.74 0.42 2.05
N MET A 26 -6.84 0.33 1.07
CA MET A 26 -6.24 -0.94 0.65
C MET A 26 -5.37 -1.54 1.75
N LEU A 27 -4.58 -0.73 2.45
CA LEU A 27 -3.76 -1.16 3.59
C LEU A 27 -4.63 -1.65 4.76
N ALA A 28 -5.72 -0.95 5.08
CA ALA A 28 -6.64 -1.36 6.13
C ALA A 28 -7.28 -2.72 5.84
N ARG A 29 -7.63 -3.00 4.57
CA ARG A 29 -8.14 -4.31 4.15
C ARG A 29 -7.10 -5.42 4.30
N LEU A 30 -5.87 -5.17 3.89
CA LEU A 30 -4.75 -6.11 4.10
C LEU A 30 -4.50 -6.39 5.58
N GLN A 31 -4.58 -5.35 6.42
CA GLN A 31 -4.41 -5.49 7.87
C GLN A 31 -5.51 -6.35 8.49
N ALA A 32 -6.77 -6.15 8.10
CA ALA A 32 -7.89 -6.98 8.55
C ALA A 32 -7.71 -8.44 8.10
N LEU A 33 -7.34 -8.66 6.84
CA LEU A 33 -7.06 -10.00 6.33
C LEU A 33 -5.91 -10.68 7.10
N SER A 34 -4.87 -9.92 7.45
CA SER A 34 -3.77 -10.42 8.28
C SER A 34 -4.20 -10.76 9.71
N ASP A 35 -5.14 -10.00 10.29
CA ASP A 35 -5.71 -10.25 11.63
C ASP A 35 -6.53 -11.56 11.62
N GLU A 36 -7.24 -11.81 10.52
CA GLU A 36 -7.97 -13.05 10.24
C GLU A 36 -7.07 -14.20 9.74
N HIS A 37 -5.75 -14.10 9.90
CA HIS A 37 -4.75 -15.09 9.46
C HIS A 37 -4.85 -15.46 7.97
N PHE A 38 -5.23 -14.51 7.12
CA PHE A 38 -5.51 -14.73 5.70
C PHE A 38 -6.57 -15.81 5.45
N GLU A 39 -7.54 -15.92 6.37
CA GLU A 39 -8.60 -16.94 6.35
C GLU A 39 -8.03 -18.38 6.32
N ALA A 40 -6.75 -18.54 6.68
CA ALA A 40 -6.07 -19.82 6.63
C ALA A 40 -6.30 -20.58 7.94
N ASN A 41 -6.99 -21.72 7.84
CA ASN A 41 -7.12 -22.65 8.96
C ASN A 41 -5.78 -23.36 9.18
N PRO A 42 -5.22 -23.36 10.41
CA PRO A 42 -3.92 -23.96 10.69
C PRO A 42 -3.85 -25.46 10.33
N ASP A 43 -4.98 -26.17 10.36
CA ASP A 43 -5.10 -27.57 9.96
C ASP A 43 -5.09 -27.78 8.43
N GLU A 44 -5.37 -26.74 7.64
CA GLU A 44 -5.41 -26.77 6.17
C GLU A 44 -4.20 -26.06 5.52
N ILE A 45 -3.32 -25.44 6.32
CA ILE A 45 -2.11 -24.79 5.82
C ILE A 45 -1.18 -25.81 5.18
N HIS A 46 -0.83 -25.55 3.92
CA HIS A 46 0.16 -26.30 3.16
C HIS A 46 1.11 -25.33 2.42
N TRP A 47 2.18 -25.87 1.82
CA TRP A 47 3.21 -25.09 1.12
C TRP A 47 2.69 -24.20 -0.02
N GLY A 48 1.48 -24.44 -0.54
CA GLY A 48 0.84 -23.57 -1.52
C GLY A 48 0.36 -22.25 -0.91
N HIS A 49 -0.23 -22.28 0.29
CA HIS A 49 -0.57 -21.08 1.06
C HIS A 49 0.67 -20.28 1.44
N VAL A 50 1.77 -20.97 1.78
CA VAL A 50 3.06 -20.33 2.05
C VAL A 50 3.59 -19.62 0.79
N GLY A 51 3.45 -20.24 -0.39
CA GLY A 51 3.83 -19.62 -1.66
C GLY A 51 3.01 -18.38 -2.02
N ASP A 52 1.70 -18.42 -1.78
CA ASP A 52 0.81 -17.28 -1.99
C ASP A 52 1.16 -16.09 -1.08
N LEU A 53 1.36 -16.35 0.22
CA LEU A 53 1.83 -15.34 1.18
C LEU A 53 3.23 -14.80 0.84
N ALA A 54 4.12 -15.65 0.29
CA ALA A 54 5.43 -15.22 -0.16
C ALA A 54 5.34 -14.24 -1.34
N ASP A 55 4.40 -14.45 -2.28
CA ASP A 55 4.17 -13.51 -3.38
C ASP A 55 3.59 -12.17 -2.87
N ILE A 56 2.58 -12.22 -2.00
CA ILE A 56 1.97 -11.02 -1.40
C ILE A 56 3.01 -10.20 -0.63
N SER A 57 3.84 -10.87 0.20
CA SER A 57 4.88 -10.20 0.98
C SER A 57 5.98 -9.59 0.10
N LYS A 58 6.35 -10.24 -1.02
CA LYS A 58 7.28 -9.68 -1.99
C LYS A 58 6.71 -8.42 -2.66
N ASN A 59 5.46 -8.47 -3.11
CA ASN A 59 4.80 -7.31 -3.74
C ASN A 59 4.71 -6.13 -2.77
N LEU A 60 4.34 -6.38 -1.51
CA LEU A 60 4.32 -5.34 -0.47
C LEU A 60 5.72 -4.77 -0.22
N ARG A 61 6.76 -5.63 -0.17
CA ARG A 61 8.15 -5.17 -0.03
C ARG A 61 8.55 -4.24 -1.17
N GLU A 62 8.27 -4.59 -2.43
CA GLU A 62 8.59 -3.74 -3.58
C GLU A 62 7.83 -2.40 -3.55
N ILE A 63 6.58 -2.39 -3.09
CA ILE A 63 5.79 -1.16 -2.92
C ILE A 63 6.41 -0.28 -1.83
N CYS A 64 6.79 -0.86 -0.69
CA CYS A 64 7.45 -0.14 0.40
C CYS A 64 8.81 0.40 -0.04
N ASP A 65 9.63 -0.39 -0.71
CA ASP A 65 10.96 0.01 -1.21
C ASP A 65 10.86 1.26 -2.10
N ARG A 66 9.88 1.27 -3.02
CA ARG A 66 9.57 2.44 -3.87
C ARG A 66 9.02 3.64 -3.09
N ALA A 67 8.24 3.40 -2.04
CA ALA A 67 7.60 4.47 -1.25
C ALA A 67 8.56 5.13 -0.25
N PHE A 68 9.50 4.36 0.31
CA PHE A 68 10.45 4.80 1.33
C PHE A 68 11.80 5.24 0.73
N GLN A 69 12.07 4.97 -0.54
CA GLN A 69 13.35 5.31 -1.19
C GLN A 69 14.56 4.79 -0.39
N GLU A 70 14.41 3.67 0.32
CA GLU A 70 15.51 2.98 1.02
C GLU A 70 16.33 2.19 -0.01
N GLY A 71 17.07 2.94 -0.82
CA GLY A 71 17.78 2.49 -2.02
C GLY A 71 18.22 3.71 -2.83
N GLU A 72 18.35 3.57 -4.15
CA GLU A 72 18.97 4.53 -5.10
C GLU A 72 18.28 5.91 -5.26
N TYR A 73 17.46 6.33 -4.28
CA TYR A 73 16.90 7.67 -4.18
C TYR A 73 16.99 8.28 -2.76
N ALA A 74 17.72 7.67 -1.84
CA ALA A 74 18.32 8.43 -0.76
C ALA A 74 19.46 9.25 -1.37
N GLU A 75 19.21 10.54 -1.65
CA GLU A 75 20.27 11.52 -1.94
C GLU A 75 21.32 11.57 -0.82
#